data_AF-A0A3D4GU98-F1
#
_entry.id   AF-A0A3D4GU98-F1
#
_cell.length_a   1.000
_cell.length_b   1.000
_cell.length_c   1.000
_cell.angle_alpha   90.00
_cell.angle_beta   90.00
_cell.angle_gamma   90.00
#
_symmetry.space_group_name_H-M   'P 1'
#
loop_
_entity.id
_entity.type
_entity.pdbx_description
1 polymer ?
#
loop_
_entity_poly.entity_id
_entity_poly.type
_entity_poly.pdbx_seq_one_letter_code
_entity_poly.pdbx_strand_id
1 'polypeptide(L)' 'MNWNLFKKKDKEAEVDPLRDLTLSDLKPGFVFDYDLKTWQVTAQHVYDYDGDRVDEWEISCADEVLYLDREDDDELEWTL' A
#
# COMPACT_ATOMS: atom_id res chain seq x y z
N MET A 1 5.83 50.12 -0.39
CA MET A 1 5.16 48.81 -0.51
C MET A 1 5.99 47.80 0.25
N ASN A 2 5.44 47.20 1.32
CA ASN A 2 6.18 46.30 2.21
C ASN A 2 6.07 44.87 1.67
N TRP A 3 7.14 44.34 1.06
CA TRP A 3 7.17 42.97 0.56
C TRP A 3 7.71 42.03 1.63
N ASN A 4 6.81 41.32 2.32
CA ASN A 4 7.18 40.24 3.22
C ASN A 4 7.59 39.00 2.41
N LEU A 5 8.90 38.75 2.32
CA LEU A 5 9.50 37.61 1.61
C LEU A 5 9.66 36.34 2.47
N PHE A 6 9.01 36.27 3.64
CA PHE A 6 9.08 35.14 4.56
C PHE A 6 7.69 34.60 4.86
N LYS A 7 7.06 33.99 3.85
CA LYS A 7 6.03 32.97 4.10
C LYS A 7 6.74 31.78 4.71
N LYS A 8 6.60 31.58 6.02
CA LYS A 8 6.89 30.29 6.65
C LYS A 8 6.08 29.26 5.87
N LYS A 9 6.76 28.31 5.22
CA LYS A 9 6.09 27.08 4.79
C LYS A 9 5.54 26.46 6.05
N ASP A 10 4.22 26.31 6.12
CA ASP A 10 3.61 25.47 7.12
C ASP A 10 4.35 24.12 7.03
N LYS A 11 4.99 23.73 8.13
CA LYS A 11 5.52 22.38 8.24
C LYS A 11 4.29 21.49 8.16
N GLU A 12 4.02 20.94 6.98
CA GLU A 12 3.27 19.69 6.88
C GLU A 12 3.87 18.80 7.96
N ALA A 13 3.04 18.38 8.91
CA ALA A 13 3.47 17.49 9.97
C ALA A 13 4.29 16.37 9.31
N GLU A 14 5.50 16.11 9.80
CA GLU A 14 6.28 14.94 9.37
C GLU A 14 5.42 13.72 9.72
N VAL A 15 4.56 13.30 8.80
CA VAL A 15 3.81 12.06 8.89
C VAL A 15 4.87 10.99 8.74
N ASP A 16 5.20 10.34 9.86
CA ASP A 16 6.07 9.18 9.85
C ASP A 16 5.52 8.19 8.81
N PRO A 17 6.28 7.91 7.72
CA PRO A 17 5.79 7.10 6.62
C PRO A 17 5.57 5.64 7.02
N LEU A 18 6.01 5.23 8.21
CA LEU A 18 5.86 3.88 8.75
C LEU A 18 4.80 3.80 9.85
N ARG A 19 4.16 4.91 10.18
CA ARG A 19 3.14 4.94 11.23
C ARG A 19 1.81 4.45 10.67
N ASP A 20 1.17 3.55 11.42
CA ASP A 20 -0.18 3.03 11.17
C ASP A 20 -0.32 2.30 9.81
N LEU A 21 0.75 1.65 9.32
CA LEU A 21 0.73 0.86 8.08
C LEU A 21 -0.24 -0.33 8.15
N THR A 22 -1.04 -0.49 7.09
CA THR A 22 -1.96 -1.60 6.87
C THR A 22 -1.58 -2.37 5.61
N LEU A 23 -2.24 -3.51 5.34
CA LEU A 23 -2.03 -4.27 4.09
C LEU A 23 -2.33 -3.42 2.85
N SER A 24 -3.32 -2.52 2.92
CA SER A 24 -3.66 -1.61 1.82
C SER A 24 -2.57 -0.58 1.51
N ASP A 25 -1.64 -0.34 2.43
CA ASP A 25 -0.52 0.60 2.25
C ASP A 25 0.71 -0.05 1.57
N LEU A 26 0.66 -1.35 1.32
CA LEU A 26 1.74 -2.10 0.68
C LEU A 26 2.03 -1.57 -0.72
N LYS A 27 3.32 -1.38 -1.00
CA LYS A 27 3.85 -0.90 -2.29
C LYS A 27 4.96 -1.82 -2.77
N PRO A 28 5.20 -1.90 -4.09
CA PRO A 28 6.36 -2.62 -4.62
C PRO A 28 7.65 -2.21 -3.91
N GLY A 29 8.40 -3.21 -3.44
CA GLY A 29 9.61 -3.05 -2.63
C GLY A 29 9.40 -3.11 -1.11
N PHE A 30 8.16 -3.10 -0.62
CA PHE A 30 7.88 -3.33 0.80
C PHE A 30 8.10 -4.80 1.14
N VAL A 31 8.43 -5.06 2.40
CA VAL A 31 8.61 -6.40 2.95
C VAL A 31 7.77 -6.56 4.21
N PHE A 32 7.18 -7.74 4.39
CA PHE A 32 6.39 -8.08 5.57
C PHE A 32 6.52 -9.56 5.90
N ASP A 33 6.27 -9.91 7.17
CA ASP A 33 6.34 -11.30 7.63
C ASP A 33 4.94 -11.92 7.72
N TYR A 34 4.79 -13.11 7.14
CA TYR A 34 3.56 -13.90 7.20
C TYR A 34 3.90 -15.39 7.10
N ASP A 35 3.23 -16.23 7.90
CA ASP A 35 3.42 -17.68 7.96
C ASP A 35 4.91 -18.12 8.07
N LEU A 36 5.64 -17.48 8.99
CA LEU A 36 7.07 -17.73 9.24
C LEU A 36 7.99 -17.47 8.02
N LYS A 37 7.50 -16.73 7.02
CA LYS A 37 8.24 -16.31 5.82
C LYS A 37 8.24 -14.78 5.71
N THR A 38 9.31 -14.23 5.13
CA THR A 38 9.38 -12.82 4.76
C THR A 38 9.06 -12.67 3.28
N TRP A 39 7.99 -11.95 3.00
CA TRP A 39 7.47 -11.71 1.65
C TRP A 39 7.87 -10.32 1.18
N GLN A 40 8.24 -10.21 -0.09
CA GLN A 40 8.47 -8.93 -0.76
C GLN A 40 7.36 -8.66 -1.77
N VAL A 41 6.75 -7.49 -1.70
CA VAL A 41 5.81 -7.02 -2.73
C VAL A 41 6.61 -6.70 -4.00
N THR A 42 6.32 -7.41 -5.08
CA THR A 42 6.99 -7.25 -6.38
C THR A 42 6.18 -6.39 -7.33
N ALA A 43 4.85 -6.48 -7.27
CA ALA A 43 3.94 -5.69 -8.08
C ALA A 43 2.62 -5.39 -7.35
N GLN A 44 1.90 -4.39 -7.86
CA GLN A 44 0.54 -4.08 -7.45
C GLN A 44 -0.30 -3.83 -8.70
N HIS A 45 -1.46 -4.45 -8.76
CA HIS A 45 -2.42 -4.34 -9.85
C HIS A 45 -3.76 -3.86 -9.29
N VAL A 46 -4.50 -3.13 -10.12
CA VAL A 46 -5.81 -2.58 -9.77
C VAL A 46 -6.73 -2.86 -10.93
N TYR A 47 -7.84 -3.52 -10.65
CA TYR A 47 -8.89 -3.83 -11.61
C TYR A 47 -10.18 -3.11 -11.18
N ASP A 48 -10.98 -2.71 -12.17
CA ASP A 48 -12.26 -2.05 -11.98
C ASP A 48 -13.27 -2.73 -12.91
N TYR A 49 -14.22 -3.45 -12.31
CA TYR A 49 -15.26 -4.19 -12.99
C TYR A 49 -16.60 -3.47 -12.85
N ASP A 50 -16.79 -2.41 -13.63
CA ASP A 50 -18.04 -1.61 -13.65
C ASP A 50 -18.42 -1.03 -12.27
N GLY A 51 -17.41 -0.58 -11.51
CA GLY A 51 -17.58 -0.03 -10.16
C GLY A 51 -17.02 -0.92 -9.06
N ASP A 52 -16.79 -2.21 -9.34
CA ASP A 52 -16.25 -3.16 -8.37
C ASP A 52 -14.71 -3.16 -8.47
N ARG A 53 -14.06 -2.55 -7.48
CA ARG A 53 -12.60 -2.42 -7.43
C ARG A 53 -11.97 -3.64 -6.78
N VAL A 54 -10.95 -4.19 -7.44
CA VAL A 54 -10.08 -5.23 -6.89
C VAL A 54 -8.64 -4.73 -6.88
N ASP A 55 -8.00 -4.79 -5.72
CA ASP A 55 -6.57 -4.53 -5.55
C ASP A 55 -5.85 -5.88 -5.37
N GLU A 56 -4.83 -6.13 -6.19
CA GLU A 56 -4.03 -7.37 -6.15
C GLU A 56 -2.55 -7.02 -5.93
N TRP A 57 -1.87 -7.71 -5.02
CA TRP A 57 -0.43 -7.57 -4.79
C TRP A 57 0.27 -8.89 -5.12
N GLU A 58 1.21 -8.84 -6.05
CA GLU A 58 2.15 -9.95 -6.25
C GLU A 58 3.22 -9.89 -5.15
N ILE A 59 3.38 -11.00 -4.44
CA ILE A 59 4.36 -11.15 -3.38
C ILE A 59 5.25 -12.36 -3.64
N SER A 60 6.54 -12.24 -3.31
CA SER A 60 7.50 -13.32 -3.51
C SER A 60 8.32 -13.62 -2.25
N CYS A 61 8.65 -14.89 -2.08
CA CYS A 61 9.56 -15.38 -1.04
C CYS A 61 10.39 -16.54 -1.63
N ALA A 62 11.70 -16.32 -1.82
CA ALA A 62 12.59 -17.31 -2.46
C ALA A 62 12.09 -17.78 -3.84
N ASP A 63 11.60 -19.01 -3.96
CA ASP A 63 11.08 -19.63 -5.17
C ASP A 63 9.53 -19.65 -5.25
N GLU A 64 8.86 -19.07 -4.25
CA GLU A 64 7.41 -18.96 -4.17
C GLU A 64 6.92 -17.58 -4.60
N VAL A 65 5.80 -17.55 -5.31
CA VAL A 65 5.05 -16.34 -5.68
C VAL A 65 3.58 -16.58 -5.33
N LEU A 66 2.99 -15.63 -4.62
CA LEU A 66 1.57 -15.60 -4.27
C LEU A 66 0.94 -14.27 -4.70
N TYR A 67 -0.39 -14.25 -4.74
CA TYR A 67 -1.18 -13.08 -5.09
C TYR A 67 -2.12 -12.79 -3.93
N LEU A 68 -1.93 -11.64 -3.28
CA LEU A 68 -2.82 -11.16 -2.22
C LEU A 68 -3.89 -10.31 -2.89
N ASP A 69 -5.14 -10.73 -2.80
CA ASP A 69 -6.29 -10.03 -3.36
C ASP A 69 -7.08 -9.32 -2.26
N ARG A 70 -7.60 -8.15 -2.59
CA ARG A 70 -8.55 -7.37 -1.80
C ARG A 70 -9.73 -6.96 -2.66
N GLU A 71 -10.91 -7.38 -2.25
CA GLU A 71 -12.18 -7.10 -2.91
C GLU A 71 -13.11 -6.34 -1.97
N ASP A 72 -13.88 -5.39 -2.51
CA ASP A 72 -14.82 -4.52 -1.77
C ASP A 72 -16.14 -4.47 -2.56
N ASP A 73 -16.84 -5.61 -2.62
CA ASP A 73 -18.15 -5.77 -3.29
C ASP A 73 -19.29 -5.61 -2.26
N ASP A 74 -19.53 -6.65 -1.44
CA ASP A 74 -20.51 -6.63 -0.33
C ASP A 74 -19.84 -6.48 1.05
N GLU A 75 -18.71 -7.15 1.26
CA GLU A 75 -17.87 -7.10 2.46
C GLU A 75 -16.40 -7.03 2.05
N LEU A 76 -15.58 -6.36 2.86
CA LEU A 76 -14.15 -6.27 2.63
C LEU A 76 -13.50 -7.64 2.85
N GLU A 77 -13.06 -8.27 1.77
CA GLU A 77 -12.42 -9.58 1.81
C GLU A 77 -10.95 -9.52 1.39
N TRP A 78 -10.13 -10.36 2.03
CA TRP A 78 -8.72 -10.55 1.71
C TRP A 78 -8.45 -12.02 1.46
N THR A 79 -7.84 -12.34 0.32
CA THR A 79 -7.53 -13.71 -0.09
C THR A 79 -6.05 -13.82 -0.46
N LEU A 80 -5.41 -14.93 -0.06
CA LEU A 80 -4.02 -15.25 -0.35
C LEU A 80 -3.90 -16.68 -0.89
#